data_AF-A0A941KAP0-F1
#
_entry.id   AF-A0A941KAP0-F1
#
_cell.length_a   1.000
_cell.length_b   1.000
_cell.length_c   1.000
_cell.angle_alpha   90.00
_cell.angle_beta   90.00
_cell.angle_gamma   90.00
#
_symmetry.space_group_name_H-M   'P 1'
#
loop_
_entity.id
_entity.type
_entity.pdbx_description
1 polymer ?
#
loop_
_entity_poly.entity_id
_entity_poly.type
_entity_poly.pdbx_seq_one_letter_code
_entity_poly.pdbx_strand_id
1 'polypeptide(L)'
;MTALLIDPGTVRELLDRLDGLTGDARREVVFTAAIESGGIFHGPVAGNAVLHLHRIPVTAETEEAAIDAWIEKARSLTDHSTPEN
;
A
#
# COMPACT_ATOMS: atom_id res chain seq x y z
N MET A 1 14.38 3.58 21.83
CA MET A 1 13.70 2.66 20.88
C MET A 1 12.56 3.45 20.26
N THR A 2 12.83 4.15 19.17
CA THR A 2 11.80 4.94 18.47
C THR A 2 10.94 3.98 17.67
N ALA A 3 9.68 3.81 18.08
CA ALA A 3 8.66 3.27 17.21
C ALA A 3 8.58 4.19 15.98
N LEU A 4 9.21 3.78 14.89
CA LEU A 4 9.09 4.46 13.60
C LEU A 4 7.61 4.37 13.21
N LEU A 5 6.86 5.44 13.43
CA LEU A 5 5.47 5.55 13.02
C LEU A 5 5.39 5.38 11.50
N ILE A 6 4.28 4.82 11.02
CA ILE A 6 3.93 4.90 9.60
C ILE A 6 4.03 6.38 9.21
N ASP A 7 4.78 6.71 8.15
CA ASP A 7 4.86 8.08 7.67
C ASP A 7 3.60 8.39 6.84
N PRO A 8 2.63 9.15 7.37
CA PRO A 8 1.35 9.36 6.69
C PRO A 8 1.50 10.25 5.45
N GLY A 9 2.55 11.07 5.37
CA GLY A 9 2.85 11.91 4.22
C GLY A 9 3.18 11.07 2.99
N THR A 10 4.12 10.14 3.14
CA THR A 10 4.55 9.22 2.08
C THR A 10 3.39 8.34 1.60
N VAL A 11 2.54 7.87 2.53
CA VAL A 11 1.35 7.08 2.17
C VAL A 11 0.33 7.91 1.39
N ARG A 12 0.10 9.18 1.78
CA ARG A 12 -0.79 10.09 1.05
C ARG A 12 -0.27 10.43 -0.34
N GLU A 13 1.02 10.72 -0.48
CA GLU A 13 1.65 10.96 -1.80
C GLU A 13 1.52 9.75 -2.72
N LEU A 14 1.68 8.54 -2.18
CA LEU A 14 1.49 7.33 -2.96
C LEU A 14 0.02 7.13 -3.36
N LEU A 15 -0.93 7.38 -2.45
CA LEU A 15 -2.36 7.32 -2.76
C LEU A 15 -2.75 8.31 -3.86
N ASP A 16 -2.18 9.51 -3.85
CA ASP A 16 -2.39 10.53 -4.89
C ASP A 16 -1.84 10.07 -6.25
N ARG A 17 -0.63 9.49 -6.28
CA ARG A 17 -0.05 8.91 -7.51
C ARG A 17 -0.86 7.75 -8.08
N LEU A 18 -1.52 6.98 -7.21
CA LEU A 18 -2.36 5.86 -7.62
C LEU A 18 -3.75 6.31 -8.11
N ASP A 19 -4.16 7.54 -7.80
CA ASP A 19 -5.45 8.06 -8.21
C ASP A 19 -5.56 8.13 -9.74
N GLY A 20 -6.67 7.61 -10.28
CA GLY A 20 -6.90 7.53 -11.72
C GLY A 20 -6.06 6.48 -12.47
N LEU A 21 -5.10 5.79 -11.84
CA LEU A 21 -4.35 4.70 -12.48
C LEU A 21 -5.13 3.38 -12.45
N THR A 22 -5.01 2.62 -13.54
CA THR A 22 -5.61 1.27 -13.67
C THR A 22 -4.63 0.31 -14.33
N GLY A 23 -4.88 -1.00 -14.19
CA GLY A 23 -4.09 -2.06 -14.84
C GLY A 23 -2.60 -2.03 -14.50
N ASP A 24 -1.75 -2.23 -15.52
CA ASP A 24 -0.30 -2.31 -15.38
C ASP A 24 0.34 -1.07 -14.76
N ALA A 25 -0.11 0.14 -15.14
CA ALA A 25 0.46 1.38 -14.60
C ALA A 25 0.28 1.47 -13.08
N ARG A 26 -0.89 1.05 -12.58
CA ARG A 26 -1.17 0.98 -11.14
C ARG A 26 -0.26 -0.03 -10.45
N ARG A 27 -0.10 -1.21 -11.06
CA ARG A 27 0.76 -2.29 -10.55
C ARG A 27 2.23 -1.85 -10.47
N GLU A 28 2.76 -1.22 -11.52
CA GLU A 28 4.16 -0.77 -11.56
C GLU A 28 4.46 0.25 -10.47
N VAL A 29 3.56 1.20 -10.20
CA VAL A 29 3.73 2.18 -9.13
C VAL A 29 3.78 1.49 -7.76
N VAL A 30 2.87 0.55 -7.49
CA VAL A 30 2.88 -0.21 -6.22
C VAL A 30 4.14 -1.07 -6.09
N PHE A 31 4.55 -1.72 -7.18
CA PHE A 31 5.75 -2.56 -7.21
C PHE A 31 7.01 -1.74 -6.90
N THR A 32 7.13 -0.59 -7.56
CA THR A 32 8.24 0.34 -7.36
C THR A 32 8.27 0.84 -5.93
N ALA A 33 7.13 1.29 -5.39
CA ALA A 33 7.03 1.73 -4.01
C ALA A 33 7.36 0.63 -2.99
N ALA A 34 6.99 -0.63 -3.27
CA ALA A 34 7.37 -1.78 -2.46
C ALA A 34 8.88 -1.99 -2.44
N ILE A 35 9.56 -1.89 -3.59
CA ILE A 35 11.03 -1.98 -3.65
C ILE A 35 11.68 -0.82 -2.89
N GLU A 36 11.25 0.42 -3.15
CA GLU A 36 11.83 1.63 -2.56
C GLU A 36 11.68 1.68 -1.03
N SER A 37 10.55 1.17 -0.51
CA SER A 37 10.29 1.13 0.93
C SER A 37 10.91 -0.07 1.66
N GLY A 38 11.55 -0.99 0.92
CA GLY A 38 11.98 -2.29 1.45
C GLY A 38 10.81 -3.20 1.84
N GLY A 39 9.64 -2.94 1.26
CA GLY A 39 8.42 -3.73 1.39
C GLY A 39 8.49 -5.05 0.62
N ILE A 40 7.39 -5.78 0.70
CA ILE A 40 7.22 -7.08 0.04
C ILE A 40 6.03 -7.01 -0.88
N PHE A 41 6.22 -7.43 -2.13
CA PHE A 41 5.11 -7.68 -3.04
C PHE A 41 5.33 -9.01 -3.74
N HIS A 42 4.51 -10.00 -3.39
CA HIS A 42 4.51 -11.32 -4.01
C HIS A 42 3.21 -11.53 -4.75
N GLY A 43 3.32 -11.86 -6.03
CA GLY A 43 2.21 -12.35 -6.82
C GLY A 43 1.64 -13.65 -6.23
N PRO A 44 0.44 -14.08 -6.67
CA PRO A 44 -0.31 -15.13 -6.01
C PRO A 44 0.45 -16.46 -6.05
N VAL A 45 1.00 -16.88 -4.91
CA VAL A 45 1.51 -18.24 -4.72
C VAL A 45 0.38 -19.04 -4.10
N ALA A 46 -0.14 -20.04 -4.83
CA ALA A 46 -1.29 -20.84 -4.43
C ALA A 46 -2.55 -19.99 -4.10
N GLY A 47 -2.80 -18.94 -4.88
CA GLY A 47 -3.94 -18.05 -4.65
C GLY A 47 -3.78 -17.12 -3.44
N ASN A 48 -2.55 -16.82 -3.03
CA ASN A 48 -2.27 -15.84 -1.98
C ASN A 48 -1.25 -14.82 -2.49
N ALA A 49 -1.73 -13.64 -2.83
CA ALA A 49 -0.90 -12.46 -3.06
C ALA A 49 -0.66 -11.74 -1.72
N VAL A 50 0.57 -11.29 -1.52
CA VAL A 50 0.98 -10.59 -0.29
C VAL A 50 1.55 -9.24 -0.68
N LEU A 51 0.99 -8.18 -0.10
CA LEU A 51 1.50 -6.82 -0.24
C LEU A 51 1.78 -6.26 1.14
N HIS A 52 3.03 -5.89 1.37
CA HIS A 52 3.51 -5.23 2.56
C HIS A 52 4.25 -3.96 2.14
N LEU A 53 3.56 -2.84 2.24
CA LEU A 53 4.08 -1.55 1.81
C LEU A 53 3.81 -0.51 2.89
N HIS A 54 4.81 0.30 3.23
CA HIS A 54 4.78 1.28 4.32
C HIS A 54 4.26 0.71 5.66
N ARG A 55 4.67 -0.53 5.99
CA ARG A 55 4.23 -1.26 7.21
C ARG A 55 2.75 -1.63 7.26
N ILE A 56 2.06 -1.57 6.13
CA ILE A 56 0.67 -1.99 6.00
C ILE A 56 0.69 -3.37 5.30
N PRO A 57 0.56 -4.48 6.05
CA PRO A 57 0.44 -5.81 5.46
C PRO A 57 -1.00 -6.06 5.03
N VAL A 58 -1.16 -6.62 3.84
CA VAL A 58 -2.40 -7.17 3.30
C VAL A 58 -2.11 -8.47 2.55
N THR A 59 -3.11 -9.33 2.54
CA THR A 59 -3.11 -10.61 1.83
C THR A 59 -4.43 -10.73 1.09
N ALA A 60 -4.40 -11.14 -0.17
CA ALA A 60 -5.61 -11.34 -0.97
C ALA A 60 -5.43 -12.49 -1.97
N GLU A 61 -6.52 -12.90 -2.60
CA GLU A 61 -6.51 -14.03 -3.53
C GLU A 61 -5.78 -13.71 -4.84
N THR A 62 -5.81 -12.44 -5.24
CA THR A 62 -5.16 -11.93 -6.45
C THR A 62 -4.31 -10.71 -6.13
N GLU A 63 -3.38 -10.41 -7.03
CA GLU A 63 -2.52 -9.24 -6.94
C GLU A 63 -3.32 -7.93 -6.92
N GLU A 64 -4.32 -7.81 -7.79
CA GLU A 64 -5.20 -6.64 -7.83
C GLU A 64 -6.00 -6.47 -6.55
N ALA A 65 -6.55 -7.57 -6.00
CA ALA A 65 -7.27 -7.52 -4.74
C ALA A 65 -6.34 -7.14 -3.57
N ALA A 66 -5.05 -7.51 -3.62
CA ALA A 66 -4.08 -7.09 -2.62
C ALA A 66 -3.79 -5.58 -2.73
N ILE A 67 -3.67 -5.05 -3.95
CA ILE A 67 -3.51 -3.61 -4.18
C ILE A 67 -4.73 -2.85 -3.66
N ASP A 68 -5.95 -3.28 -4.02
CA ASP A 68 -7.19 -2.63 -3.59
C ASP A 68 -7.32 -2.65 -2.05
N ALA A 69 -7.10 -3.81 -1.42
CA ALA A 69 -7.13 -3.95 0.03
C ALA A 69 -6.08 -3.07 0.72
N TRP A 70 -4.89 -2.91 0.12
CA TRP A 70 -3.87 -2.01 0.65
C TRP A 70 -4.30 -0.55 0.56
N ILE A 71 -4.88 -0.11 -0.57
CA ILE A 71 -5.38 1.26 -0.77
C ILE A 71 -6.46 1.58 0.27
N GLU A 72 -7.43 0.68 0.47
CA GLU A 72 -8.49 0.88 1.47
C GLU A 72 -7.93 1.01 2.88
N LYS A 73 -6.99 0.13 3.26
CA LYS A 73 -6.35 0.17 4.58
C LYS A 73 -5.48 1.42 4.76
N ALA A 74 -4.75 1.83 3.73
CA ALA A 74 -3.94 3.04 3.72
C ALA A 74 -4.81 4.30 3.86
N ARG A 75 -5.96 4.38 3.17
CA ARG A 75 -6.93 5.47 3.32
C ARG A 75 -7.47 5.52 4.74
N SER A 76 -7.90 4.40 5.30
CA SER A 76 -8.41 4.33 6.68
C SER A 76 -7.40 4.84 7.71
N LEU A 77 -6.14 4.46 7.57
CA LEU A 77 -5.06 4.87 8.48
C LEU A 77 -4.67 6.35 8.33
N THR A 78 -4.71 6.87 7.12
CA THR A 78 -4.38 8.29 6.84
C THR A 78 -5.52 9.24 7.20
N ASP A 79 -6.77 8.79 7.14
CA ASP A 79 -7.95 9.55 7.57
C ASP A 79 -7.98 9.68 9.11
N HIS A 80 -7.73 8.59 9.84
CA HIS A 80 -7.65 8.57 11.31
C HIS A 80 -6.46 9.34 11.90
N SER A 81 -5.47 9.72 11.09
CA SER A 81 -4.27 10.44 11.55
C SER A 81 -4.41 11.96 11.49
N THR A 82 -5.61 12.48 11.21
CA THR A 82 -5.92 13.92 11.25
C THR A 82 -6.65 14.22 12.57
N PRO A 83 -5.97 14.53 13.68
CA PRO A 83 -6.63 15.24 14.76
C PRO A 83 -6.92 16.66 14.25
N GLU A 84 -8.20 16.93 14.02
CA GLU A 84 -8.71 18.29 13.87
C GLU A 84 -8.36 19.06 15.16
N ASN A 85 -7.43 20.01 15.09
CA ASN A 85 -7.26 21.05 16.11
C ASN A 85 -6.59 22.30 15.52
#